data_AF-A0AA38UL99-F1
#
_entry.id   AF-A0AA38UL99-F1
#
_cell.length_a   1.000
_cell.length_b   1.000
_cell.length_c   1.000
_cell.angle_alpha   90.00
_cell.angle_beta   90.00
_cell.angle_gamma   90.00
#
_symmetry.space_group_name_H-M   'P 1'
#
loop_
_entity.id
_entity.type
_entity.pdbx_description
1 polymer ?
#
loop_
_entity_poly.entity_id
_entity_poly.type
_entity_poly.pdbx_seq_one_letter_code
_entity_poly.pdbx_strand_id
1 'polypeptide(L)'
;MTKPPSSNPAPPPPLSAPPHPPNSSRSNPPQAQPPPIPNGAPKGKRKNDAHVDPATMYESLKNRIAALEEEEELEEEEERRFAEEAYKSVRGLEENTIHAKYIELFAEFKRLERDHAKEKQKLSKDKDAAKSQLTKANQTKTKMENLARELQKDNKRLREDGKRLAQCVENAQDELNQMKADIAKRASKAQLLDTKYREKPDILVKVSCRYRAELFFKISRKTKLSKLFSAWTDRMESAGHGVTGVVKKADGLAAAAGPKVESGTGGTTPSPFTFPPMQFVFTHNGRSVDSDMTPEEAGMEDGDEIMAVELMDLTESTGGDDLYEQFLEPQRHKLRKNWTDDPQAAQRSIEEMFDGVVRERLKEVLRQYELRERHFECVVRSKELEVLLSRARAAEQKQLATGEKTKADKLEEEIRKLRRELEDSQNRQAMFIEKIKQCLEIRNDKPNAERTQRLMESWREDLEKLVPSLNINGKKGPADGHVGS
;
A
#
# COMPACT_ATOMS: atom_id res chain seq x y z
N MET A 1 -60.21 -49.68 17.47
CA MET A 1 -60.50 -48.36 16.87
C MET A 1 -59.42 -47.39 17.32
N THR A 2 -58.69 -46.79 16.39
CA THR A 2 -57.69 -45.74 16.63
C THR A 2 -57.76 -44.74 15.48
N LYS A 3 -57.63 -43.44 15.79
CA LYS A 3 -58.02 -42.34 14.90
C LYS A 3 -56.79 -41.78 14.17
N PRO A 4 -56.83 -41.54 12.84
CA PRO A 4 -55.72 -40.91 12.13
C PRO A 4 -55.61 -39.41 12.48
N PRO A 5 -54.39 -38.84 12.52
CA PRO A 5 -54.19 -37.40 12.71
C PRO A 5 -54.51 -36.59 11.44
N SER A 6 -54.89 -35.34 11.62
CA SER A 6 -55.34 -34.42 10.57
C SER A 6 -54.17 -33.75 9.81
N SER A 7 -54.31 -33.65 8.48
CA SER A 7 -53.42 -32.85 7.62
C SER A 7 -53.79 -31.36 7.65
N ASN A 8 -52.83 -30.50 8.01
CA ASN A 8 -52.87 -29.05 7.71
C ASN A 8 -51.79 -28.73 6.65
N PRO A 9 -52.07 -27.88 5.66
CA PRO A 9 -51.09 -27.46 4.66
C PRO A 9 -50.11 -26.41 5.21
N ALA A 10 -48.86 -26.46 4.77
CA ALA A 10 -47.83 -25.47 5.08
C ALA A 10 -47.82 -24.30 4.06
N PRO A 11 -47.42 -23.08 4.45
CA PRO A 11 -47.31 -21.94 3.55
C PRO A 11 -46.07 -22.03 2.63
N PRO A 12 -46.09 -21.38 1.44
CA PRO A 12 -44.98 -21.43 0.48
C PRO A 12 -43.80 -20.52 0.89
N PRO A 13 -42.56 -20.85 0.45
CA PRO A 13 -41.38 -20.01 0.68
C PRO A 13 -41.33 -18.77 -0.24
N PRO A 14 -40.64 -17.69 0.17
CA PRO A 14 -40.53 -16.46 -0.62
C PRO A 14 -39.58 -16.60 -1.82
N LEU A 15 -39.93 -15.94 -2.93
CA LEU A 15 -39.10 -15.83 -4.13
C LEU A 15 -38.05 -14.71 -3.97
N SER A 16 -36.77 -15.05 -4.12
CA SER A 16 -35.65 -14.09 -4.19
C SER A 16 -35.23 -13.84 -5.64
N ALA A 17 -35.22 -12.57 -6.05
CA ALA A 17 -34.87 -12.15 -7.41
C ALA A 17 -33.34 -11.92 -7.58
N PRO A 18 -32.77 -12.15 -8.78
CA PRO A 18 -31.35 -11.92 -9.04
C PRO A 18 -31.02 -10.42 -9.26
N PRO A 19 -29.81 -9.94 -8.88
CA PRO A 19 -29.40 -8.56 -9.07
C PRO A 19 -28.90 -8.26 -10.50
N HIS A 20 -29.05 -7.02 -10.94
CA HIS A 20 -28.55 -6.52 -12.23
C HIS A 20 -27.04 -6.19 -12.19
N PRO A 21 -26.31 -6.33 -13.32
CA PRO A 21 -24.95 -5.81 -13.46
C PRO A 21 -24.94 -4.28 -13.69
N PRO A 22 -23.90 -3.55 -13.23
CA PRO A 22 -23.80 -2.11 -13.42
C PRO A 22 -23.39 -1.71 -14.84
N ASN A 23 -23.93 -0.59 -15.32
CA ASN A 23 -23.62 0.00 -16.61
C ASN A 23 -22.59 1.14 -16.45
N SER A 24 -21.51 1.12 -17.24
CA SER A 24 -20.39 2.08 -17.15
C SER A 24 -20.15 2.77 -18.49
N SER A 25 -20.94 3.79 -18.78
CA SER A 25 -20.79 4.64 -19.98
C SER A 25 -19.56 5.56 -19.89
N ARG A 26 -18.72 5.60 -20.94
CA ARG A 26 -17.86 6.76 -21.21
C ARG A 26 -17.72 7.01 -22.72
N SER A 27 -17.49 8.28 -23.05
CA SER A 27 -17.71 8.89 -24.37
C SER A 27 -16.49 8.89 -25.28
N ASN A 28 -16.75 8.92 -26.59
CA ASN A 28 -15.80 9.23 -27.65
C ASN A 28 -15.95 10.72 -28.05
N PRO A 29 -14.89 11.40 -28.50
CA PRO A 29 -14.98 12.17 -29.76
C PRO A 29 -13.69 11.94 -30.62
N PRO A 30 -13.31 12.74 -31.66
CA PRO A 30 -13.22 12.16 -33.01
C PRO A 30 -11.81 12.22 -33.67
N GLN A 31 -11.75 11.77 -34.93
CA GLN A 31 -10.53 11.54 -35.74
C GLN A 31 -9.85 12.79 -36.30
N ALA A 32 -8.54 12.66 -36.58
CA ALA A 32 -7.89 13.23 -37.77
C ALA A 32 -6.73 12.32 -38.23
N GLN A 33 -6.46 12.23 -39.54
CA GLN A 33 -5.29 11.57 -40.14
C GLN A 33 -4.41 12.62 -40.84
N PRO A 34 -3.12 12.34 -41.11
CA PRO A 34 -2.74 11.92 -42.47
C PRO A 34 -1.69 10.77 -42.56
N PRO A 35 -1.46 10.18 -43.77
CA PRO A 35 -0.47 9.12 -44.09
C PRO A 35 0.87 9.73 -44.63
N PRO A 36 1.87 8.99 -45.19
CA PRO A 36 1.95 7.55 -45.55
C PRO A 36 3.27 6.81 -45.12
N ILE A 37 3.50 5.64 -45.72
CA ILE A 37 4.58 4.64 -45.46
C ILE A 37 5.86 4.96 -46.27
N PRO A 38 7.06 4.49 -45.86
CA PRO A 38 7.60 3.26 -46.49
C PRO A 38 8.46 2.31 -45.60
N ASN A 39 8.33 0.99 -45.88
CA ASN A 39 9.26 -0.14 -45.70
C ASN A 39 10.07 -0.37 -44.39
N GLY A 40 9.98 -1.58 -43.81
CA GLY A 40 10.80 -1.98 -42.64
C GLY A 40 10.68 -3.42 -42.10
N ALA A 41 10.47 -4.44 -42.94
CA ALA A 41 10.43 -5.89 -42.60
C ALA A 41 9.31 -6.41 -41.64
N PRO A 42 8.95 -7.71 -41.68
CA PRO A 42 7.73 -8.21 -41.01
C PRO A 42 7.94 -8.89 -39.64
N LYS A 43 7.09 -8.45 -38.70
CA LYS A 43 6.57 -9.08 -37.46
C LYS A 43 7.02 -10.52 -37.10
N GLY A 44 7.42 -10.66 -35.84
CA GLY A 44 7.65 -11.95 -35.18
C GLY A 44 6.43 -12.86 -35.05
N LYS A 45 6.71 -14.10 -34.62
CA LYS A 45 5.82 -15.27 -34.62
C LYS A 45 4.43 -14.97 -34.03
N ARG A 46 3.38 -15.20 -34.82
CA ARG A 46 2.06 -15.54 -34.26
C ARG A 46 2.17 -16.86 -33.49
N LYS A 47 1.46 -16.97 -32.37
CA LYS A 47 1.35 -18.23 -31.63
C LYS A 47 0.54 -19.21 -32.49
N ASN A 48 1.02 -20.44 -32.63
CA ASN A 48 0.46 -21.39 -33.59
C ASN A 48 -0.93 -21.85 -33.12
N ASP A 49 -1.96 -21.50 -33.88
CA ASP A 49 -3.32 -22.01 -33.66
C ASP A 49 -3.43 -23.34 -34.40
N ALA A 50 -3.01 -24.40 -33.70
CA ALA A 50 -2.85 -25.73 -34.28
C ALA A 50 -4.21 -26.39 -34.46
N HIS A 51 -4.82 -26.16 -35.64
CA HIS A 51 -5.83 -27.05 -36.21
C HIS A 51 -5.32 -28.49 -36.08
N VAL A 52 -5.92 -29.27 -35.18
CA VAL A 52 -5.55 -30.67 -34.96
C VAL A 52 -5.92 -31.43 -36.22
N ASP A 53 -4.92 -31.72 -37.04
CA ASP A 53 -5.07 -32.45 -38.29
C ASP A 53 -5.75 -33.80 -38.00
N PRO A 54 -6.93 -34.08 -38.58
CA PRO A 54 -7.61 -35.37 -38.42
C PRO A 54 -6.69 -36.56 -38.70
N ALA A 55 -5.74 -36.45 -39.64
CA ALA A 55 -4.78 -37.52 -39.89
C ALA A 55 -3.94 -37.84 -38.65
N THR A 56 -3.49 -36.83 -37.89
CA THR A 56 -2.73 -37.04 -36.64
C THR A 56 -3.58 -37.64 -35.51
N MET A 57 -4.89 -37.34 -35.49
CA MET A 57 -5.83 -37.97 -34.56
C MET A 57 -6.09 -39.43 -34.95
N TYR A 58 -6.27 -39.73 -36.24
CA TYR A 58 -6.42 -41.09 -36.75
C TYR A 58 -5.16 -41.93 -36.53
N GLU A 59 -3.96 -41.38 -36.75
CA GLU A 59 -2.70 -42.09 -36.47
C GLU A 59 -2.53 -42.34 -34.96
N SER A 60 -2.88 -41.37 -34.11
CA SER A 60 -2.87 -41.56 -32.65
C SER A 60 -3.91 -42.57 -32.16
N LEU A 61 -5.06 -42.67 -32.84
CA LEU A 61 -6.12 -43.63 -32.50
C LEU A 61 -5.73 -45.03 -32.98
N LYS A 62 -5.23 -45.16 -34.22
CA LYS A 62 -4.68 -46.38 -34.81
C LYS A 62 -3.53 -46.95 -34.00
N ASN A 63 -2.59 -46.10 -33.56
CA ASN A 63 -1.50 -46.54 -32.67
C ASN A 63 -1.99 -46.94 -31.28
N ARG A 64 -3.14 -46.39 -30.81
CA ARG A 64 -3.77 -46.84 -29.55
C ARG A 64 -4.57 -48.13 -29.71
N ILE A 65 -5.15 -48.37 -30.89
CA ILE A 65 -5.82 -49.62 -31.26
C ILE A 65 -4.78 -50.74 -31.38
N ALA A 66 -3.73 -50.55 -32.19
CA ALA A 66 -2.65 -51.52 -32.35
C ALA A 66 -1.96 -51.89 -31.01
N ALA A 67 -1.75 -50.91 -30.12
CA ALA A 67 -1.19 -51.16 -28.79
C ALA A 67 -2.17 -51.82 -27.79
N LEU A 68 -3.46 -51.90 -28.10
CA LEU A 68 -4.46 -52.67 -27.34
C LEU A 68 -4.63 -54.08 -27.96
N GLU A 69 -4.57 -54.20 -29.28
CA GLU A 69 -4.56 -55.47 -30.00
C GLU A 69 -3.27 -56.28 -29.68
N GLU A 70 -2.12 -55.62 -29.53
CA GLU A 70 -0.85 -56.22 -29.04
C GLU A 70 -0.92 -56.61 -27.55
N GLU A 71 -1.67 -55.87 -26.73
CA GLU A 71 -1.91 -56.18 -25.30
C GLU A 71 -2.85 -57.39 -25.17
N GLU A 72 -3.89 -57.49 -25.99
CA GLU A 72 -4.84 -58.61 -26.07
C GLU A 72 -4.20 -59.89 -26.65
N GLU A 73 -3.37 -59.80 -27.71
CA GLU A 73 -2.65 -60.96 -28.25
C GLU A 73 -1.58 -61.51 -27.28
N LEU A 74 -0.97 -60.64 -26.45
CA LEU A 74 -0.07 -61.05 -25.37
C LEU A 74 -0.80 -61.74 -24.21
N GLU A 75 -1.95 -61.22 -23.76
CA GLU A 75 -2.78 -61.91 -22.75
C GLU A 75 -3.26 -63.28 -23.26
N GLU A 76 -3.67 -63.38 -24.54
CA GLU A 76 -3.99 -64.66 -25.19
C GLU A 76 -2.78 -65.61 -25.29
N GLU A 77 -1.56 -65.13 -25.62
CA GLU A 77 -0.38 -66.01 -25.68
C GLU A 77 0.04 -66.48 -24.28
N GLU A 78 -0.10 -65.65 -23.24
CA GLU A 78 0.18 -66.05 -21.85
C GLU A 78 -0.84 -67.06 -21.33
N GLU A 79 -2.15 -66.87 -21.57
CA GLU A 79 -3.18 -67.87 -21.20
C GLU A 79 -2.98 -69.19 -21.96
N ARG A 80 -2.66 -69.13 -23.26
CA ARG A 80 -2.35 -70.30 -24.10
C ARG A 80 -1.12 -71.06 -23.58
N ARG A 81 -0.06 -70.36 -23.17
CA ARG A 81 1.11 -70.96 -22.51
C ARG A 81 0.77 -71.60 -21.16
N PHE A 82 -0.05 -70.95 -20.33
CA PHE A 82 -0.54 -71.53 -19.09
C PHE A 82 -1.35 -72.81 -19.32
N ALA A 83 -2.21 -72.84 -20.34
CA ALA A 83 -2.98 -74.02 -20.71
C ALA A 83 -2.09 -75.18 -21.21
N GLU A 84 -1.08 -74.89 -22.03
CA GLU A 84 -0.11 -75.89 -22.49
C GLU A 84 0.77 -76.42 -21.34
N GLU A 85 1.28 -75.55 -20.46
CA GLU A 85 2.07 -75.94 -19.28
C GLU A 85 1.24 -76.80 -18.32
N ALA A 86 -0.03 -76.44 -18.07
CA ALA A 86 -0.95 -77.23 -17.26
C ALA A 86 -1.22 -78.61 -17.87
N TYR A 87 -1.53 -78.68 -19.17
CA TYR A 87 -1.74 -79.94 -19.88
C TYR A 87 -0.49 -80.84 -19.85
N LYS A 88 0.68 -80.25 -20.07
CA LYS A 88 2.01 -80.91 -20.00
C LYS A 88 2.38 -81.37 -18.58
N SER A 89 1.94 -80.67 -17.54
CA SER A 89 2.13 -81.01 -16.11
C SER A 89 1.19 -82.12 -15.60
N VAL A 90 0.14 -82.43 -16.35
CA VAL A 90 -0.83 -83.52 -16.08
C VAL A 90 -0.59 -84.75 -16.97
N ARG A 91 -0.10 -84.54 -18.20
CA ARG A 91 0.11 -85.61 -19.20
C ARG A 91 1.08 -86.70 -18.71
N GLY A 92 0.54 -87.88 -18.43
CA GLY A 92 1.30 -89.08 -18.06
C GLY A 92 1.38 -89.35 -16.56
N LEU A 93 0.67 -88.60 -15.71
CA LEU A 93 0.47 -88.95 -14.31
C LEU A 93 -0.66 -89.98 -14.14
N GLU A 94 -0.56 -90.81 -13.11
CA GLU A 94 -1.61 -91.74 -12.70
C GLU A 94 -2.80 -91.00 -12.07
N GLU A 95 -4.01 -91.51 -12.29
CA GLU A 95 -5.29 -90.85 -11.95
C GLU A 95 -5.40 -90.48 -10.46
N ASN A 96 -4.91 -91.33 -9.54
CA ASN A 96 -4.81 -91.03 -8.11
C ASN A 96 -3.91 -89.81 -7.82
N THR A 97 -2.80 -89.65 -8.55
CA THR A 97 -1.89 -88.52 -8.37
C THR A 97 -2.48 -87.23 -8.95
N ILE A 98 -3.24 -87.33 -10.05
CA ILE A 98 -4.00 -86.21 -10.61
C ILE A 98 -5.08 -85.76 -9.61
N HIS A 99 -5.81 -86.69 -8.98
CA HIS A 99 -6.83 -86.38 -7.98
C HIS A 99 -6.22 -85.74 -6.71
N ALA A 100 -5.06 -86.22 -6.25
CA ALA A 100 -4.34 -85.61 -5.13
C ALA A 100 -3.90 -84.17 -5.45
N LYS A 101 -3.27 -83.93 -6.61
CA LYS A 101 -2.93 -82.58 -7.10
C LYS A 101 -4.16 -81.67 -7.19
N TYR A 102 -5.31 -82.18 -7.64
CA TYR A 102 -6.54 -81.39 -7.74
C TYR A 102 -7.05 -80.94 -6.36
N ILE A 103 -7.04 -81.82 -5.36
CA ILE A 103 -7.44 -81.48 -3.98
C ILE A 103 -6.49 -80.43 -3.39
N GLU A 104 -5.18 -80.58 -3.58
CA GLU A 104 -4.17 -79.63 -3.15
C GLU A 104 -4.37 -78.25 -3.80
N LEU A 105 -4.47 -78.20 -5.13
CA LEU A 105 -4.66 -76.96 -5.89
C LEU A 105 -5.99 -76.27 -5.54
N PHE A 106 -7.06 -77.04 -5.28
CA PHE A 106 -8.33 -76.49 -4.79
C PHE A 106 -8.21 -75.92 -3.37
N ALA A 107 -7.47 -76.59 -2.47
CA ALA A 107 -7.21 -76.08 -1.13
C ALA A 107 -6.36 -74.79 -1.13
N GLU A 108 -5.36 -74.72 -2.02
CA GLU A 108 -4.57 -73.52 -2.27
C GLU A 108 -5.40 -72.39 -2.86
N PHE A 109 -6.22 -72.65 -3.89
CA PHE A 109 -7.16 -71.70 -4.46
C PHE A 109 -8.11 -71.13 -3.40
N LYS A 110 -8.66 -71.99 -2.53
CA LYS A 110 -9.47 -71.55 -1.37
C LYS A 110 -8.66 -70.82 -0.29
N ARG A 111 -7.34 -70.93 -0.25
CA ARG A 111 -6.47 -70.05 0.56
C ARG A 111 -6.30 -68.69 -0.11
N LEU A 112 -6.00 -68.67 -1.41
CA LEU A 112 -5.84 -67.46 -2.22
C LEU A 112 -7.09 -66.58 -2.21
N GLU A 113 -8.29 -67.15 -2.39
CA GLU A 113 -9.57 -66.42 -2.25
C GLU A 113 -9.68 -65.68 -0.91
N ARG A 114 -9.32 -66.36 0.19
CA ARG A 114 -9.38 -65.79 1.54
C ARG A 114 -8.32 -64.71 1.77
N ASP A 115 -7.14 -64.85 1.17
CA ASP A 115 -6.05 -63.90 1.31
C ASP A 115 -6.27 -62.66 0.42
N HIS A 116 -6.76 -62.82 -0.82
CA HIS A 116 -7.25 -61.73 -1.67
C HIS A 116 -8.41 -60.96 -1.00
N ALA A 117 -9.32 -61.64 -0.29
CA ALA A 117 -10.40 -60.98 0.44
C ALA A 117 -9.88 -60.12 1.61
N LYS A 118 -8.88 -60.60 2.36
CA LYS A 118 -8.19 -59.82 3.41
C LYS A 118 -7.46 -58.62 2.81
N GLU A 119 -6.73 -58.82 1.71
CA GLU A 119 -5.97 -57.77 1.04
C GLU A 119 -6.88 -56.68 0.47
N LYS A 120 -7.98 -57.05 -0.20
CA LYS A 120 -9.02 -56.10 -0.65
C LYS A 120 -9.60 -55.29 0.51
N GLN A 121 -9.78 -55.90 1.69
CA GLN A 121 -10.24 -55.18 2.89
C GLN A 121 -9.17 -54.23 3.44
N LYS A 122 -7.89 -54.67 3.50
CA LYS A 122 -6.75 -53.85 3.90
C LYS A 122 -6.60 -52.64 2.97
N LEU A 123 -6.57 -52.88 1.65
CA LEU A 123 -6.36 -51.86 0.63
C LEU A 123 -7.49 -50.81 0.62
N SER A 124 -8.73 -51.19 0.97
CA SER A 124 -9.79 -50.19 1.23
C SER A 124 -9.55 -49.36 2.49
N LYS A 125 -9.13 -49.98 3.60
CA LYS A 125 -8.78 -49.26 4.85
C LYS A 125 -7.63 -48.28 4.62
N ASP A 126 -6.59 -48.71 3.91
CA ASP A 126 -5.41 -47.89 3.60
C ASP A 126 -5.77 -46.72 2.67
N LYS A 127 -6.62 -46.95 1.66
CA LYS A 127 -7.21 -45.90 0.80
C LYS A 127 -8.02 -44.88 1.60
N ASP A 128 -8.87 -45.33 2.52
CA ASP A 128 -9.72 -44.43 3.33
C ASP A 128 -8.89 -43.66 4.38
N ALA A 129 -7.84 -44.27 4.92
CA ALA A 129 -6.83 -43.60 5.75
C ALA A 129 -6.05 -42.54 4.97
N ALA A 130 -5.57 -42.86 3.76
CA ALA A 130 -4.89 -41.92 2.87
C ALA A 130 -5.80 -40.74 2.47
N LYS A 131 -7.08 -41.00 2.18
CA LYS A 131 -8.09 -39.96 1.91
C LYS A 131 -8.31 -39.05 3.12
N SER A 132 -8.30 -39.60 4.34
CA SER A 132 -8.38 -38.83 5.59
C SER A 132 -7.13 -37.96 5.81
N GLN A 133 -5.93 -38.50 5.59
CA GLN A 133 -4.67 -37.74 5.67
C GLN A 133 -4.61 -36.62 4.63
N LEU A 134 -4.97 -36.90 3.37
CA LEU A 134 -5.04 -35.90 2.29
C LEU A 134 -6.03 -34.77 2.61
N THR A 135 -7.18 -35.10 3.22
CA THR A 135 -8.16 -34.11 3.66
C THR A 135 -7.58 -33.19 4.74
N LYS A 136 -6.88 -33.74 5.73
CA LYS A 136 -6.18 -32.96 6.77
C LYS A 136 -5.05 -32.10 6.18
N ALA A 137 -4.26 -32.64 5.26
CA ALA A 137 -3.19 -31.92 4.57
C ALA A 137 -3.73 -30.72 3.78
N ASN A 138 -4.84 -30.89 3.05
CA ASN A 138 -5.51 -29.81 2.31
C ASN A 138 -6.08 -28.73 3.23
N GLN A 139 -6.63 -29.10 4.40
CA GLN A 139 -7.07 -28.14 5.41
C GLN A 139 -5.89 -27.32 5.96
N THR A 140 -4.77 -27.96 6.27
CA THR A 140 -3.54 -27.27 6.72
C THR A 140 -2.96 -26.37 5.63
N LYS A 141 -2.91 -26.84 4.37
CA LYS A 141 -2.51 -26.03 3.20
C LYS A 141 -3.36 -24.76 3.06
N THR A 142 -4.69 -24.89 3.18
CA THR A 142 -5.61 -23.75 3.13
C THR A 142 -5.36 -22.75 4.26
N LYS A 143 -5.08 -23.23 5.49
CA LYS A 143 -4.71 -22.36 6.62
C LYS A 143 -3.39 -21.62 6.37
N MET A 144 -2.38 -22.30 5.83
CA MET A 144 -1.08 -21.70 5.48
C MET A 144 -1.21 -20.67 4.36
N GLU A 145 -2.01 -20.94 3.34
CA GLU A 145 -2.30 -19.97 2.26
C GLU A 145 -3.03 -18.72 2.76
N ASN A 146 -3.98 -18.88 3.68
CA ASN A 146 -4.68 -17.74 4.30
C ASN A 146 -3.73 -16.92 5.19
N LEU A 147 -2.90 -17.58 6.01
CA LEU A 147 -1.89 -16.91 6.84
C LEU A 147 -0.86 -16.15 5.98
N ALA A 148 -0.41 -16.74 4.86
CA ALA A 148 0.50 -16.08 3.92
C ALA A 148 -0.15 -14.84 3.27
N ARG A 149 -1.44 -14.89 2.95
CA ARG A 149 -2.19 -13.73 2.39
C ARG A 149 -2.34 -12.60 3.42
N GLU A 150 -2.70 -12.92 4.68
CA GLU A 150 -2.76 -11.90 5.73
C GLU A 150 -1.38 -11.31 6.03
N LEU A 151 -0.33 -12.13 6.15
CA LEU A 151 1.05 -11.64 6.33
C LEU A 151 1.52 -10.75 5.17
N GLN A 152 1.13 -11.04 3.92
CA GLN A 152 1.38 -10.15 2.77
C GLN A 152 0.59 -8.84 2.87
N LYS A 153 -0.67 -8.89 3.30
CA LYS A 153 -1.54 -7.72 3.51
C LYS A 153 -1.00 -6.80 4.59
N ASP A 154 -0.56 -7.36 5.72
CA ASP A 154 0.06 -6.61 6.82
C ASP A 154 1.45 -6.08 6.45
N ASN A 155 2.26 -6.85 5.72
CA ASN A 155 3.53 -6.36 5.16
C ASN A 155 3.35 -5.23 4.12
N LYS A 156 2.21 -5.18 3.41
CA LYS A 156 1.86 -4.05 2.56
C LYS A 156 1.43 -2.86 3.42
N ARG A 157 0.52 -3.08 4.38
CA ARG A 157 0.04 -2.06 5.31
C ARG A 157 1.19 -1.39 6.08
N LEU A 158 2.11 -2.15 6.68
CA LEU A 158 3.26 -1.61 7.41
C LEU A 158 4.17 -0.73 6.54
N ARG A 159 4.28 -1.03 5.24
CA ARG A 159 5.00 -0.15 4.29
C ARG A 159 4.21 1.13 3.96
N GLU A 160 2.88 1.06 3.90
CA GLU A 160 2.02 2.22 3.67
C GLU A 160 1.94 3.12 4.92
N ASP A 161 1.79 2.54 6.11
CA ASP A 161 1.79 3.23 7.40
C ASP A 161 3.19 3.82 7.70
N GLY A 162 4.27 3.10 7.37
CA GLY A 162 5.64 3.62 7.44
C GLY A 162 5.90 4.80 6.49
N LYS A 163 5.37 4.77 5.26
CA LYS A 163 5.42 5.91 4.32
C LYS A 163 4.61 7.11 4.83
N ARG A 164 3.40 6.88 5.37
CA ARG A 164 2.57 7.93 5.99
C ARG A 164 3.30 8.60 7.16
N LEU A 165 3.97 7.82 8.01
CA LEU A 165 4.74 8.34 9.14
C LEU A 165 5.96 9.14 8.67
N ALA A 166 6.69 8.66 7.66
CA ALA A 166 7.80 9.40 7.07
C ALA A 166 7.34 10.76 6.49
N GLN A 167 6.25 10.78 5.74
CA GLN A 167 5.66 12.03 5.22
C GLN A 167 5.22 12.96 6.35
N CYS A 168 4.64 12.43 7.42
CA CYS A 168 4.24 13.23 8.58
C CYS A 168 5.44 13.89 9.29
N VAL A 169 6.57 13.19 9.37
CA VAL A 169 7.83 13.72 9.92
C VAL A 169 8.47 14.75 8.98
N GLU A 170 8.45 14.51 7.67
CA GLU A 170 8.92 15.45 6.64
C GLU A 170 8.13 16.77 6.72
N ASN A 171 6.80 16.69 6.65
CA ASN A 171 5.92 17.86 6.77
C ASN A 171 6.16 18.64 8.08
N ALA A 172 6.25 17.95 9.22
CA ALA A 172 6.49 18.59 10.51
C ALA A 172 7.89 19.24 10.61
N GLN A 173 8.89 18.67 9.95
CA GLN A 173 10.23 19.24 9.86
C GLN A 173 10.25 20.49 8.97
N ASP A 174 9.51 20.49 7.86
CA ASP A 174 9.36 21.65 6.98
C ASP A 174 8.55 22.79 7.64
N GLU A 175 7.48 22.48 8.36
CA GLU A 175 6.79 23.45 9.22
C GLU A 175 7.76 24.07 10.25
N LEU A 176 8.60 23.24 10.90
CA LEU A 176 9.64 23.72 11.82
C LEU A 176 10.69 24.59 11.12
N ASN A 177 11.08 24.25 9.89
CA ASN A 177 12.04 25.03 9.11
C ASN A 177 11.45 26.38 8.66
N GLN A 178 10.17 26.39 8.28
CA GLN A 178 9.45 27.62 7.93
C GLN A 178 9.24 28.53 9.16
N MET A 179 8.89 27.97 10.32
CA MET A 179 8.83 28.72 11.57
C MET A 179 10.20 29.29 11.97
N LYS A 180 11.30 28.52 11.85
CA LYS A 180 12.67 29.03 12.07
C LYS A 180 13.00 30.17 11.11
N ALA A 181 12.67 30.04 9.83
CA ALA A 181 12.91 31.07 8.83
C ALA A 181 12.14 32.36 9.12
N ASP A 182 10.89 32.28 9.56
CA ASP A 182 10.09 33.45 9.92
C ASP A 182 10.52 34.08 11.25
N ILE A 183 10.97 33.29 12.22
CA ILE A 183 11.62 33.80 13.45
C ILE A 183 12.92 34.53 13.08
N ALA A 184 13.75 33.98 12.19
CA ALA A 184 14.97 34.61 11.72
C ALA A 184 14.70 35.94 10.97
N LYS A 185 13.70 35.98 10.09
CA LYS A 185 13.24 37.24 9.44
C LYS A 185 12.80 38.29 10.47
N ARG A 186 12.03 37.90 11.50
CA ARG A 186 11.59 38.81 12.57
C ARG A 186 12.77 39.32 13.38
N ALA A 187 13.72 38.46 13.76
CA ALA A 187 14.93 38.83 14.48
C ALA A 187 15.83 39.79 13.68
N SER A 188 16.05 39.50 12.39
CA SER A 188 16.80 40.39 11.49
C SER A 188 16.11 41.75 11.32
N LYS A 189 14.79 41.79 11.14
CA LYS A 189 14.02 43.04 11.11
C LYS A 189 14.12 43.81 12.43
N ALA A 190 14.11 43.13 13.57
CA ALA A 190 14.29 43.76 14.88
C ALA A 190 15.70 44.36 15.06
N GLN A 191 16.76 43.66 14.63
CA GLN A 191 18.13 44.18 14.66
C GLN A 191 18.34 45.38 13.73
N LEU A 192 17.78 45.34 12.51
CA LEU A 192 17.82 46.47 11.57
C LEU A 192 17.08 47.69 12.15
N LEU A 193 15.93 47.45 12.80
CA LEU A 193 15.22 48.48 13.53
C LEU A 193 16.06 49.02 14.70
N ASP A 194 16.62 48.19 15.57
CA ASP A 194 17.47 48.62 16.71
C ASP A 194 18.71 49.41 16.27
N THR A 195 19.27 49.10 15.11
CA THR A 195 20.37 49.89 14.51
C THR A 195 19.89 51.31 14.16
N LYS A 196 18.74 51.45 13.49
CA LYS A 196 18.10 52.76 13.20
C LYS A 196 17.56 53.48 14.47
N TYR A 197 17.14 52.69 15.47
CA TYR A 197 17.17 52.94 16.92
C TYR A 197 18.37 53.81 17.32
N ARG A 198 19.54 53.19 17.35
CA ARG A 198 20.79 53.70 17.93
C ARG A 198 21.43 54.86 17.18
N GLU A 199 21.27 54.94 15.86
CA GLU A 199 21.98 55.92 15.02
C GLU A 199 21.41 57.35 15.05
N LYS A 200 20.20 57.58 15.58
CA LYS A 200 19.61 58.94 15.65
C LYS A 200 19.41 59.40 17.09
N PRO A 201 20.26 60.32 17.60
CA PRO A 201 20.18 60.82 18.97
C PRO A 201 18.99 61.76 19.17
N ASP A 202 18.71 62.04 20.45
CA ASP A 202 17.75 63.07 20.89
C ASP A 202 18.17 64.48 20.43
N ILE A 203 17.19 65.39 20.40
CA ILE A 203 17.36 66.82 20.14
C ILE A 203 16.84 67.68 21.28
N LEU A 204 17.33 68.91 21.36
CA LEU A 204 16.78 70.01 22.14
C LEU A 204 15.87 70.86 21.25
N VAL A 205 14.62 71.05 21.67
CA VAL A 205 13.65 71.90 20.98
C VAL A 205 13.13 72.96 21.95
N LYS A 206 13.06 74.21 21.49
CA LYS A 206 12.43 75.33 22.19
C LYS A 206 10.93 75.32 21.88
N VAL A 207 10.10 75.53 22.90
CA VAL A 207 8.67 75.83 22.74
C VAL A 207 8.42 77.20 23.34
N SER A 208 7.72 78.08 22.61
CA SER A 208 7.42 79.44 23.03
C SER A 208 5.95 79.78 22.88
N CYS A 209 5.41 80.57 23.80
CA CYS A 209 4.16 81.28 23.62
C CYS A 209 4.38 82.75 24.00
N ARG A 210 4.16 83.63 23.01
CA ARG A 210 4.55 85.05 23.00
C ARG A 210 4.16 85.86 24.25
N TYR A 211 3.12 85.43 24.96
CA TYR A 211 2.55 86.13 26.11
C TYR A 211 2.56 85.29 27.40
N ARG A 212 3.23 84.13 27.43
CA ARG A 212 3.25 83.23 28.61
C ARG A 212 4.67 82.83 29.03
N ALA A 213 5.40 82.09 28.20
CA ALA A 213 6.70 81.51 28.56
C ALA A 213 7.50 81.03 27.33
N GLU A 214 8.76 80.67 27.59
CA GLU A 214 9.58 79.85 26.69
C GLU A 214 10.21 78.71 27.49
N LEU A 215 10.25 77.49 26.94
CA LEU A 215 10.77 76.30 27.60
C LEU A 215 11.56 75.43 26.62
N PHE A 216 12.68 74.86 27.08
CA PHE A 216 13.48 73.91 26.31
C PHE A 216 13.16 72.47 26.73
N PHE A 217 12.97 71.58 25.76
CA PHE A 217 12.71 70.17 25.97
C PHE A 217 13.75 69.32 25.23
N LYS A 218 14.42 68.43 25.96
CA LYS A 218 15.18 67.35 25.32
C LYS A 218 14.22 66.22 24.95
N ILE A 219 14.07 65.94 23.67
CA ILE A 219 13.14 64.93 23.14
C ILE A 219 13.85 63.98 22.18
N SER A 220 13.48 62.71 22.23
CA SER A 220 13.94 61.77 21.20
C SER A 220 13.24 62.05 19.88
N ARG A 221 14.00 62.03 18.77
CA ARG A 221 13.48 62.31 17.40
C ARG A 221 12.32 61.40 16.97
N LYS A 222 12.08 60.29 17.68
CA LYS A 222 11.00 59.31 17.46
C LYS A 222 9.87 59.34 18.50
N THR A 223 9.90 60.24 19.49
CA THR A 223 8.81 60.40 20.45
C THR A 223 7.73 61.29 19.84
N LYS A 224 6.47 60.83 19.79
CA LYS A 224 5.33 61.66 19.35
C LYS A 224 5.26 62.98 20.13
N LEU A 225 5.05 64.08 19.42
CA LEU A 225 5.06 65.43 19.96
C LEU A 225 3.94 65.68 20.98
N SER A 226 2.87 64.90 20.97
CA SER A 226 1.86 64.80 22.05
C SER A 226 2.46 64.78 23.45
N LYS A 227 3.58 64.08 23.69
CA LYS A 227 4.22 64.07 25.03
C LYS A 227 4.89 65.40 25.39
N LEU A 228 5.41 66.14 24.40
CA LEU A 228 5.94 67.49 24.57
C LEU A 228 4.80 68.51 24.70
N PHE A 229 3.74 68.38 23.90
CA PHE A 229 2.56 69.25 23.95
C PHE A 229 1.77 69.11 25.26
N SER A 230 1.63 67.88 25.78
CA SER A 230 1.05 67.66 27.13
C SER A 230 1.96 68.28 28.19
N ALA A 231 3.25 67.93 28.22
CA ALA A 231 4.20 68.48 29.21
C ALA A 231 4.44 70.00 29.09
N TRP A 232 4.07 70.63 27.97
CA TRP A 232 3.94 72.07 27.81
C TRP A 232 2.64 72.59 28.43
N THR A 233 1.50 71.99 28.08
CA THR A 233 0.16 72.41 28.53
C THR A 233 0.03 72.28 30.05
N ASP A 234 0.44 71.14 30.63
CA ASP A 234 0.51 70.89 32.07
C ASP A 234 1.26 72.02 32.80
N ARG A 235 2.34 72.53 32.19
CA ARG A 235 3.16 73.63 32.74
C ARG A 235 2.50 75.00 32.54
N MET A 236 1.81 75.24 31.43
CA MET A 236 1.11 76.51 31.18
C MET A 236 -0.14 76.68 32.06
N GLU A 237 -0.82 75.57 32.36
CA GLU A 237 -1.92 75.52 33.33
C GLU A 237 -1.39 75.70 34.76
N SER A 238 -0.34 74.96 35.14
CA SER A 238 0.30 75.11 36.46
C SER A 238 0.85 76.52 36.70
N ALA A 239 1.43 77.17 35.67
CA ALA A 239 1.97 78.52 35.77
C ALA A 239 0.89 79.62 35.91
N GLY A 240 -0.39 79.30 35.69
CA GLY A 240 -1.51 80.21 35.94
C GLY A 240 -1.77 80.47 37.44
N HIS A 241 -1.21 79.67 38.34
CA HIS A 241 -1.34 79.83 39.79
C HIS A 241 -0.04 80.32 40.44
N GLY A 242 0.06 81.64 40.62
CA GLY A 242 1.19 82.29 41.28
C GLY A 242 1.27 82.02 42.78
N VAL A 243 1.82 80.87 43.18
CA VAL A 243 2.26 80.59 44.56
C VAL A 243 3.71 80.09 44.55
N THR A 244 4.57 80.72 45.37
CA THR A 244 5.97 80.34 45.52
C THR A 244 6.12 78.99 46.22
N GLY A 245 6.58 77.96 45.51
CA GLY A 245 6.84 76.61 46.05
C GLY A 245 8.29 76.16 45.80
N VAL A 246 8.99 75.76 46.86
CA VAL A 246 10.41 75.34 46.78
C VAL A 246 10.54 73.89 46.27
N VAL A 247 11.60 73.66 45.48
CA VAL A 247 11.99 72.36 44.92
C VAL A 247 12.06 71.25 45.99
N LYS A 248 11.53 70.06 45.68
CA LYS A 248 12.11 68.82 46.23
C LYS A 248 12.10 67.66 45.23
N LYS A 249 13.30 67.14 44.97
CA LYS A 249 13.57 65.91 44.21
C LYS A 249 13.31 64.69 45.09
N ALA A 250 12.68 63.65 44.54
CA ALA A 250 12.55 62.34 45.17
C ALA A 250 12.69 61.23 44.13
N ASP A 251 13.78 60.47 44.20
CA ASP A 251 13.95 59.20 43.49
C ASP A 251 13.42 58.06 44.38
N GLY A 252 12.92 56.95 43.81
CA GLY A 252 12.73 55.70 44.59
C GLY A 252 11.50 54.84 44.27
N LEU A 253 11.73 53.81 43.46
CA LEU A 253 11.16 52.44 43.46
C LEU A 253 9.76 52.13 44.06
N ALA A 254 8.97 51.39 43.25
CA ALA A 254 8.17 50.18 43.58
C ALA A 254 7.32 50.14 44.87
N ALA A 255 6.04 49.72 44.84
CA ALA A 255 5.68 48.32 44.56
C ALA A 255 4.18 48.07 44.28
N ALA A 256 3.85 46.80 44.09
CA ALA A 256 2.62 46.21 43.56
C ALA A 256 1.29 46.39 44.34
N ALA A 257 0.21 46.12 43.58
CA ALA A 257 -1.11 45.59 43.98
C ALA A 257 -2.12 46.50 44.73
N GLY A 258 -3.41 46.22 44.48
CA GLY A 258 -4.57 46.79 45.19
C GLY A 258 -5.10 45.84 46.29
N PRO A 259 -6.42 45.73 46.56
CA PRO A 259 -7.57 46.21 45.78
C PRO A 259 -8.30 47.42 46.41
N LYS A 260 -9.46 47.80 45.85
CA LYS A 260 -10.31 48.92 46.26
C LYS A 260 -11.69 48.42 46.72
N VAL A 261 -12.13 48.82 47.91
CA VAL A 261 -13.50 48.65 48.43
C VAL A 261 -13.95 49.97 49.07
N GLU A 262 -15.27 50.13 49.20
CA GLU A 262 -16.04 51.28 49.70
C GLU A 262 -15.66 51.65 51.16
N SER A 263 -16.08 52.77 51.77
CA SER A 263 -17.32 53.53 51.58
C SER A 263 -17.22 54.95 52.21
N GLY A 264 -18.33 55.70 52.21
CA GLY A 264 -18.56 56.76 53.21
C GLY A 264 -18.47 58.21 52.73
N THR A 265 -19.60 58.74 52.28
CA THR A 265 -19.94 60.17 52.35
C THR A 265 -19.72 60.75 53.75
N GLY A 266 -19.36 62.02 53.94
CA GLY A 266 -19.07 63.08 52.98
C GLY A 266 -18.92 64.43 53.69
N GLY A 267 -18.12 65.34 53.13
CA GLY A 267 -17.86 66.66 53.71
C GLY A 267 -17.79 67.73 52.63
N THR A 268 -18.58 68.78 52.76
CA THR A 268 -18.76 69.80 51.72
C THR A 268 -17.56 70.75 51.64
N THR A 269 -16.82 70.69 50.54
CA THR A 269 -15.88 71.74 50.11
C THR A 269 -16.33 72.27 48.74
N PRO A 270 -16.11 73.56 48.43
CA PRO A 270 -16.63 74.18 47.22
C PRO A 270 -15.92 73.65 45.97
N SER A 271 -16.67 73.55 44.86
CA SER A 271 -16.10 73.26 43.55
C SER A 271 -15.02 74.30 43.20
N PRO A 272 -13.78 73.91 42.84
CA PRO A 272 -12.86 74.83 42.21
C PRO A 272 -13.44 75.26 40.87
N PHE A 273 -13.33 76.56 40.54
CA PHE A 273 -13.69 77.06 39.22
C PHE A 273 -12.89 76.31 38.16
N THR A 274 -13.58 75.50 37.35
CA THR A 274 -12.97 74.80 36.22
C THR A 274 -12.82 75.83 35.10
N PHE A 275 -11.65 76.45 35.01
CA PHE A 275 -11.28 77.21 33.83
C PHE A 275 -11.34 76.29 32.60
N PRO A 276 -11.69 76.79 31.40
CA PRO A 276 -11.64 75.99 30.19
C PRO A 276 -10.20 75.47 29.98
N PRO A 277 -10.03 74.21 29.55
CA PRO A 277 -8.70 73.64 29.32
C PRO A 277 -7.94 74.44 28.26
N MET A 278 -6.65 74.66 28.47
CA MET A 278 -5.88 75.58 27.63
C MET A 278 -5.49 74.92 26.31
N GLN A 279 -6.38 75.04 25.30
CA GLN A 279 -6.15 74.45 23.99
C GLN A 279 -5.08 75.24 23.21
N PHE A 280 -3.96 74.59 22.91
CA PHE A 280 -2.89 75.16 22.09
C PHE A 280 -2.80 74.51 20.71
N VAL A 281 -2.69 75.32 19.67
CA VAL A 281 -2.19 74.94 18.34
C VAL A 281 -0.67 75.15 18.33
N PHE A 282 0.07 74.12 17.93
CA PHE A 282 1.52 74.16 17.84
C PHE A 282 1.95 74.33 16.39
N THR A 283 2.94 75.20 16.15
CA THR A 283 3.44 75.50 14.82
C THR A 283 4.97 75.52 14.77
N HIS A 284 5.55 75.04 13.68
CA HIS A 284 7.00 75.02 13.41
C HIS A 284 7.23 75.51 11.99
N ASN A 285 8.18 76.43 11.80
CA ASN A 285 8.46 77.07 10.49
C ASN A 285 7.19 77.55 9.75
N GLY A 286 6.20 78.06 10.50
CA GLY A 286 4.93 78.58 9.97
C GLY A 286 3.88 77.53 9.56
N ARG A 287 4.11 76.24 9.85
CA ARG A 287 3.16 75.14 9.60
C ARG A 287 2.60 74.61 10.91
N SER A 288 1.34 74.16 10.93
CA SER A 288 0.77 73.41 12.04
C SER A 288 1.48 72.06 12.21
N VAL A 289 1.66 71.63 13.46
CA VAL A 289 2.32 70.36 13.79
C VAL A 289 1.40 69.53 14.68
N ASP A 290 0.98 68.38 14.17
CA ASP A 290 0.03 67.51 14.87
C ASP A 290 0.67 66.75 16.03
N SER A 291 -0.11 66.49 17.08
CA SER A 291 0.33 65.77 18.29
C SER A 291 0.77 64.33 18.04
N ASP A 292 0.37 63.76 16.91
CA ASP A 292 0.75 62.41 16.49
C ASP A 292 2.03 62.34 15.64
N MET A 293 2.57 63.47 15.17
CA MET A 293 3.86 63.51 14.47
C MET A 293 5.03 63.33 15.44
N THR A 294 6.13 62.76 14.95
CA THR A 294 7.44 62.81 15.61
C THR A 294 8.28 64.00 15.12
N PRO A 295 9.30 64.44 15.87
CA PRO A 295 10.22 65.50 15.40
C PRO A 295 10.93 65.16 14.10
N GLU A 296 11.20 63.88 13.81
CA GLU A 296 11.76 63.44 12.52
C GLU A 296 10.79 63.67 11.35
N GLU A 297 9.49 63.42 11.55
CA GLU A 297 8.46 63.61 10.52
C GLU A 297 8.07 65.08 10.32
N ALA A 298 8.19 65.90 11.38
CA ALA A 298 8.05 67.35 11.30
C ALA A 298 9.28 68.06 10.72
N GLY A 299 10.40 67.35 10.50
CA GLY A 299 11.63 67.92 9.98
C GLY A 299 12.38 68.83 10.96
N MET A 300 12.31 68.53 12.26
CA MET A 300 12.93 69.34 13.31
C MET A 300 14.41 69.01 13.51
N GLU A 301 15.24 70.04 13.65
CA GLU A 301 16.66 69.94 13.97
C GLU A 301 16.97 70.31 15.43
N ASP A 302 18.25 70.31 15.82
CA ASP A 302 18.68 70.61 17.19
C ASP A 302 18.76 72.13 17.39
N GLY A 303 17.99 72.67 18.34
CA GLY A 303 17.83 74.10 18.59
C GLY A 303 16.57 74.73 17.98
N ASP A 304 15.74 73.98 17.26
CA ASP A 304 14.53 74.47 16.61
C ASP A 304 13.48 75.02 17.57
N GLU A 305 12.61 75.91 17.05
CA GLU A 305 11.54 76.57 17.81
C GLU A 305 10.12 76.20 17.33
N ILE A 306 9.27 75.80 18.29
CA ILE A 306 7.84 75.57 18.12
C ILE A 306 7.08 76.72 18.79
N MET A 307 6.21 77.40 18.06
CA MET A 307 5.30 78.41 18.60
C MET A 307 3.95 77.79 18.98
N ALA A 308 3.53 77.99 20.23
CA ALA A 308 2.23 77.59 20.76
C ALA A 308 1.24 78.78 20.80
N VAL A 309 0.06 78.61 20.21
CA VAL A 309 -0.99 79.63 20.04
C VAL A 309 -2.29 79.12 20.67
N GLU A 310 -2.92 79.93 21.53
CA GLU A 310 -4.07 79.53 22.36
C GLU A 310 -5.43 79.73 21.62
N LEU A 311 -6.40 78.82 21.80
CA LEU A 311 -7.73 78.80 21.16
C LEU A 311 -8.91 78.83 22.16
N MET A 312 -10.13 79.15 21.66
CA MET A 312 -11.42 79.21 22.40
C MET A 312 -12.59 78.81 21.44
N ASP A 313 -13.62 78.02 21.85
CA ASP A 313 -14.48 77.18 20.92
C ASP A 313 -16.03 76.97 21.23
N LEU A 314 -16.79 76.15 20.42
CA LEU A 314 -18.29 76.03 20.26
C LEU A 314 -19.06 74.62 20.17
N THR A 315 -19.57 74.08 19.00
CA THR A 315 -20.84 73.22 18.89
C THR A 315 -21.01 72.14 17.75
N GLU A 316 -21.99 71.16 17.82
CA GLU A 316 -21.96 69.76 17.17
C GLU A 316 -23.32 69.01 16.64
N SER A 317 -23.37 67.85 15.84
CA SER A 317 -24.59 66.98 15.28
C SER A 317 -24.44 65.55 14.45
N THR A 318 -25.49 64.69 14.04
CA THR A 318 -25.54 63.30 13.23
C THR A 318 -27.01 62.63 12.85
N GLY A 319 -27.51 61.54 12.10
CA GLY A 319 -27.22 60.34 11.09
C GLY A 319 -28.36 59.18 10.76
N GLY A 320 -28.36 58.23 9.71
CA GLY A 320 -29.31 56.99 9.38
C GLY A 320 -29.39 56.32 7.86
N ASP A 321 -30.07 55.24 7.24
CA ASP A 321 -30.78 53.84 7.41
C ASP A 321 -31.30 53.01 6.04
N ASP A 322 -31.70 51.65 5.90
CA ASP A 322 -32.18 50.80 4.61
C ASP A 322 -32.79 49.24 4.62
N LEU A 323 -33.47 48.55 3.56
CA LEU A 323 -33.91 47.02 3.38
C LEU A 323 -34.84 46.33 2.15
N TYR A 324 -34.88 44.95 1.80
CA TYR A 324 -35.97 43.90 1.19
C TYR A 324 -35.91 42.90 -0.15
N GLU A 325 -36.66 41.69 -0.31
CA GLU A 325 -36.75 40.63 -1.50
C GLU A 325 -37.89 39.40 -1.59
N GLN A 326 -38.31 38.63 -2.73
CA GLN A 326 -39.14 37.27 -2.87
C GLN A 326 -39.52 36.44 -4.28
N PHE A 327 -40.15 35.16 -4.37
CA PHE A 327 -40.48 34.16 -5.57
C PHE A 327 -41.89 33.25 -5.63
N LEU A 328 -42.41 32.15 -6.38
CA LEU A 328 -42.16 30.97 -7.41
C LEU A 328 -43.45 30.16 -8.17
N GLU A 329 -43.47 28.87 -8.76
CA GLU A 329 -44.42 28.26 -9.92
C GLU A 329 -45.27 26.78 -10.05
N PRO A 330 -45.28 25.72 -11.04
CA PRO A 330 -46.49 24.96 -11.77
C PRO A 330 -46.75 23.33 -12.02
N GLN A 331 -47.74 22.75 -12.87
CA GLN A 331 -48.10 21.23 -13.21
C GLN A 331 -48.98 20.68 -14.53
N ARG A 332 -49.30 19.32 -14.88
CA ARG A 332 -49.88 18.65 -16.23
C ARG A 332 -50.74 17.20 -16.33
N HIS A 333 -51.21 16.54 -17.51
CA HIS A 333 -52.20 15.28 -17.70
C HIS A 333 -52.29 14.18 -18.98
N LYS A 334 -53.34 13.23 -19.27
CA LYS A 334 -53.42 11.91 -20.19
C LYS A 334 -54.79 11.27 -20.92
N LEU A 335 -54.88 10.07 -21.71
CA LEU A 335 -56.02 9.46 -22.67
C LEU A 335 -56.36 7.83 -22.98
N ARG A 336 -57.21 7.29 -24.01
CA ARG A 336 -57.84 5.83 -24.30
C ARG A 336 -58.31 5.22 -25.79
N LYS A 337 -58.98 3.96 -26.04
CA LYS A 337 -59.36 3.18 -27.40
C LYS A 337 -60.50 1.96 -27.53
N ASN A 338 -60.97 1.36 -28.73
CA ASN A 338 -62.15 0.34 -29.08
C ASN A 338 -62.07 -0.88 -30.23
N TRP A 339 -63.15 -1.69 -30.72
CA TRP A 339 -63.20 -2.98 -31.67
C TRP A 339 -64.51 -3.46 -32.61
N THR A 340 -64.77 -4.75 -33.14
CA THR A 340 -65.78 -5.26 -34.27
C THR A 340 -66.28 -6.81 -34.36
N ASP A 341 -67.11 -7.27 -35.36
CA ASP A 341 -68.19 -8.33 -35.21
C ASP A 341 -68.51 -9.58 -36.19
N ASP A 342 -68.59 -9.54 -37.56
CA ASP A 342 -69.32 -10.48 -38.53
C ASP A 342 -69.06 -12.05 -38.57
N PRO A 343 -70.00 -13.00 -38.90
CA PRO A 343 -69.79 -14.47 -38.82
C PRO A 343 -68.92 -15.21 -39.89
N GLN A 344 -69.19 -15.12 -41.20
CA GLN A 344 -68.38 -15.85 -42.21
C GLN A 344 -67.04 -15.14 -42.48
N ALA A 345 -66.95 -13.84 -42.15
CA ALA A 345 -65.67 -13.16 -42.02
C ALA A 345 -64.98 -13.54 -40.71
N ALA A 346 -65.69 -13.64 -39.56
CA ALA A 346 -65.09 -14.06 -38.30
C ALA A 346 -64.51 -15.47 -38.37
N GLN A 347 -65.19 -16.46 -38.96
CA GLN A 347 -64.60 -17.80 -39.04
C GLN A 347 -63.26 -17.77 -39.79
N ARG A 348 -63.19 -17.12 -40.95
CA ARG A 348 -61.94 -16.97 -41.71
C ARG A 348 -60.89 -16.14 -40.97
N SER A 349 -61.30 -15.07 -40.28
CA SER A 349 -60.41 -14.25 -39.45
C SER A 349 -59.90 -15.01 -38.22
N ILE A 350 -60.70 -15.90 -37.63
CA ILE A 350 -60.34 -16.78 -36.52
C ILE A 350 -59.37 -17.86 -37.00
N GLU A 351 -59.62 -18.47 -38.16
CA GLU A 351 -58.69 -19.40 -38.80
C GLU A 351 -57.36 -18.72 -39.14
N GLU A 352 -57.37 -17.51 -39.72
CA GLU A 352 -56.17 -16.71 -39.99
C GLU A 352 -55.43 -16.30 -38.69
N MET A 353 -56.16 -15.93 -37.63
CA MET A 353 -55.57 -15.66 -36.32
C MET A 353 -54.92 -16.91 -35.70
N PHE A 354 -55.55 -18.09 -35.81
CA PHE A 354 -54.97 -19.34 -35.34
C PHE A 354 -53.74 -19.74 -36.15
N ASP A 355 -53.76 -19.62 -37.48
CA ASP A 355 -52.63 -19.94 -38.35
C ASP A 355 -51.45 -18.97 -38.10
N GLY A 356 -51.74 -17.69 -37.85
CA GLY A 356 -50.79 -16.70 -37.37
C GLY A 356 -50.18 -17.08 -36.01
N VAL A 357 -51.01 -17.47 -35.03
CA VAL A 357 -50.53 -17.93 -33.71
C VAL A 357 -49.65 -19.18 -33.82
N VAL A 358 -50.03 -20.17 -34.63
CA VAL A 358 -49.23 -21.39 -34.86
C VAL A 358 -47.89 -21.04 -35.50
N ARG A 359 -47.87 -20.13 -36.47
CA ARG A 359 -46.66 -19.65 -37.16
C ARG A 359 -45.71 -18.90 -36.22
N GLU A 360 -46.22 -18.02 -35.37
CA GLU A 360 -45.40 -17.34 -34.35
C GLU A 360 -44.92 -18.29 -33.24
N ARG A 361 -45.72 -19.30 -32.87
CA ARG A 361 -45.27 -20.37 -31.95
C ARG A 361 -44.13 -21.19 -32.54
N LEU A 362 -44.20 -21.56 -33.82
CA LEU A 362 -43.13 -22.30 -34.48
C LEU A 362 -41.83 -21.48 -34.60
N LYS A 363 -41.94 -20.17 -34.91
CA LYS A 363 -40.80 -19.23 -34.88
C LYS A 363 -40.16 -19.15 -33.49
N GLU A 364 -40.96 -19.04 -32.43
CA GLU A 364 -40.45 -18.97 -31.06
C GLU A 364 -39.78 -20.30 -30.63
N VAL A 365 -40.31 -21.45 -31.06
CA VAL A 365 -39.64 -22.75 -30.86
C VAL A 365 -38.26 -22.76 -31.55
N LEU A 366 -38.17 -22.37 -32.83
CA LEU A 366 -36.88 -22.27 -33.54
C LEU A 366 -35.89 -21.33 -32.82
N ARG A 367 -36.37 -20.14 -32.41
CA ARG A 367 -35.57 -19.17 -31.64
C ARG A 367 -35.08 -19.72 -30.30
N GLN A 368 -35.86 -20.58 -29.64
CA GLN A 368 -35.44 -21.27 -28.41
C GLN A 368 -34.42 -22.38 -28.67
N TYR A 369 -34.47 -23.07 -29.81
CA TYR A 369 -33.41 -24.00 -30.22
C TYR A 369 -32.11 -23.25 -30.56
N GLU A 370 -32.15 -22.16 -31.32
CA GLU A 370 -30.97 -21.32 -31.58
C GLU A 370 -30.35 -20.76 -30.28
N LEU A 371 -31.18 -20.30 -29.34
CA LEU A 371 -30.71 -19.79 -28.05
C LEU A 371 -30.09 -20.89 -27.18
N ARG A 372 -30.65 -22.11 -27.22
CA ARG A 372 -30.08 -23.30 -26.56
C ARG A 372 -28.72 -23.65 -27.16
N GLU A 373 -28.59 -23.63 -28.48
CA GLU A 373 -27.35 -23.99 -29.17
C GLU A 373 -26.22 -23.00 -28.84
N ARG A 374 -26.50 -21.69 -28.89
CA ARG A 374 -25.55 -20.66 -28.44
C ARG A 374 -25.19 -20.78 -26.96
N HIS A 375 -26.10 -21.24 -26.12
CA HIS A 375 -25.81 -21.50 -24.71
C HIS A 375 -24.85 -22.69 -24.56
N PHE A 376 -25.08 -23.79 -25.28
CA PHE A 376 -24.15 -24.93 -25.30
C PHE A 376 -22.77 -24.52 -25.84
N GLU A 377 -22.70 -23.77 -26.93
CA GLU A 377 -21.44 -23.26 -27.48
C GLU A 377 -20.65 -22.41 -26.46
N CYS A 378 -21.35 -21.55 -25.70
CA CYS A 378 -20.74 -20.80 -24.59
C CYS A 378 -20.23 -21.71 -23.46
N VAL A 379 -20.98 -22.75 -23.11
CA VAL A 379 -20.59 -23.71 -22.05
C VAL A 379 -19.39 -24.56 -22.48
N VAL A 380 -19.37 -25.06 -23.72
CA VAL A 380 -18.24 -25.79 -24.30
C VAL A 380 -16.98 -24.91 -24.30
N ARG A 381 -17.07 -23.69 -24.83
CA ARG A 381 -15.95 -22.73 -24.85
C ARG A 381 -15.45 -22.39 -23.43
N SER A 382 -16.34 -22.29 -22.44
CA SER A 382 -15.94 -22.11 -21.04
C SER A 382 -15.15 -23.32 -20.52
N LYS A 383 -15.58 -24.54 -20.84
CA LYS A 383 -14.91 -25.78 -20.40
C LYS A 383 -13.58 -26.01 -21.10
N GLU A 384 -13.45 -25.65 -22.38
CA GLU A 384 -12.17 -25.62 -23.09
C GLU A 384 -11.17 -24.67 -22.41
N LEU A 385 -11.62 -23.46 -22.05
CA LEU A 385 -10.80 -22.49 -21.32
C LEU A 385 -10.41 -22.97 -19.91
N GLU A 386 -11.32 -23.65 -19.18
CA GLU A 386 -11.00 -24.30 -17.90
C GLU A 386 -9.92 -25.38 -18.05
N VAL A 387 -10.01 -26.22 -19.10
CA VAL A 387 -9.01 -27.27 -19.40
C VAL A 387 -7.67 -26.64 -19.80
N LEU A 388 -7.66 -25.59 -20.64
CA LEU A 388 -6.45 -24.89 -21.03
C LEU A 388 -5.76 -24.20 -19.83
N LEU A 389 -6.53 -23.54 -18.95
CA LEU A 389 -6.02 -22.94 -17.72
C LEU A 389 -5.45 -24.00 -16.77
N SER A 390 -6.10 -25.16 -16.66
CA SER A 390 -5.63 -26.28 -15.84
C SER A 390 -4.34 -26.89 -16.38
N ARG A 391 -4.24 -27.08 -17.71
CA ARG A 391 -3.00 -27.51 -18.39
C ARG A 391 -1.86 -26.50 -18.20
N ALA A 392 -2.14 -25.20 -18.31
CA ALA A 392 -1.15 -24.14 -18.11
C ALA A 392 -0.57 -24.16 -16.68
N ARG A 393 -1.44 -24.23 -15.66
CA ARG A 393 -1.01 -24.35 -14.25
C ARG A 393 -0.19 -25.61 -13.97
N ALA A 394 -0.58 -26.74 -14.55
CA ALA A 394 0.18 -27.99 -14.42
C ALA A 394 1.57 -27.89 -15.08
N ALA A 395 1.69 -27.20 -16.22
CA ALA A 395 2.96 -26.95 -16.89
C ALA A 395 3.86 -25.99 -16.10
N GLU A 396 3.30 -24.92 -15.54
CA GLU A 396 3.99 -23.96 -14.66
C GLU A 396 4.52 -24.64 -13.39
N GLN A 397 3.68 -25.42 -12.70
CA GLN A 397 4.09 -26.16 -11.51
C GLN A 397 5.16 -27.22 -11.83
N LYS A 398 5.06 -27.90 -12.99
CA LYS A 398 6.10 -28.82 -13.46
C LYS A 398 7.41 -28.08 -13.73
N GLN A 399 7.38 -26.89 -14.34
CA GLN A 399 8.56 -26.07 -14.61
C GLN A 399 9.25 -25.66 -13.31
N LEU A 400 8.50 -25.17 -12.32
CA LEU A 400 9.02 -24.83 -10.99
C LEU A 400 9.67 -26.04 -10.32
N ALA A 401 8.97 -27.19 -10.28
CA ALA A 401 9.50 -28.42 -9.70
C ALA A 401 10.78 -28.92 -10.40
N THR A 402 10.88 -28.80 -11.74
CA THR A 402 12.14 -29.10 -12.44
C THR A 402 13.26 -28.11 -12.11
N GLY A 403 12.95 -26.82 -11.96
CA GLY A 403 13.92 -25.80 -11.59
C GLY A 403 14.42 -25.92 -10.14
N GLU A 404 13.56 -26.37 -9.23
CA GLU A 404 13.95 -26.73 -7.86
C GLU A 404 14.78 -28.01 -7.83
N LYS A 405 14.39 -29.05 -8.58
CA LYS A 405 15.20 -30.26 -8.71
C LYS A 405 16.60 -29.95 -9.22
N THR A 406 16.75 -29.19 -10.32
CA THR A 406 18.07 -28.82 -10.85
C THR A 406 18.92 -27.96 -9.88
N LYS A 407 18.31 -27.28 -8.89
CA LYS A 407 19.05 -26.65 -7.79
C LYS A 407 19.49 -27.67 -6.74
N ALA A 408 18.61 -28.60 -6.37
CA ALA A 408 18.94 -29.70 -5.45
C ALA A 408 20.05 -30.60 -6.01
N ASP A 409 19.95 -31.04 -7.28
CA ASP A 409 20.94 -31.86 -7.98
C ASP A 409 22.35 -31.22 -7.92
N LYS A 410 22.43 -29.88 -8.08
CA LYS A 410 23.68 -29.10 -7.98
C LYS A 410 24.21 -28.99 -6.55
N LEU A 411 23.36 -28.70 -5.58
CA LEU A 411 23.75 -28.65 -4.17
C LEU A 411 24.21 -30.03 -3.67
N GLU A 412 23.59 -31.11 -4.12
CA GLU A 412 24.08 -32.47 -3.88
C GLU A 412 25.45 -32.71 -4.51
N GLU A 413 25.71 -32.22 -5.73
CA GLU A 413 27.02 -32.34 -6.36
C GLU A 413 28.11 -31.51 -5.64
N GLU A 414 27.78 -30.31 -5.19
CA GLU A 414 28.65 -29.49 -4.34
C GLU A 414 28.95 -30.18 -3.00
N ILE A 415 27.94 -30.73 -2.32
CA ILE A 415 28.13 -31.53 -1.10
C ILE A 415 28.97 -32.78 -1.39
N ARG A 416 28.75 -33.47 -2.52
CA ARG A 416 29.52 -34.64 -2.97
C ARG A 416 30.96 -34.28 -3.34
N LYS A 417 31.23 -33.04 -3.75
CA LYS A 417 32.58 -32.49 -3.97
C LYS A 417 33.26 -32.16 -2.64
N LEU A 418 32.60 -31.40 -1.75
CA LEU A 418 33.12 -31.03 -0.43
C LEU A 418 33.41 -32.26 0.46
N ARG A 419 32.59 -33.32 0.38
CA ARG A 419 32.85 -34.60 1.06
C ARG A 419 34.13 -35.26 0.57
N ARG A 420 34.38 -35.29 -0.74
CA ARG A 420 35.64 -35.81 -1.32
C ARG A 420 36.83 -34.95 -0.93
N GLU A 421 36.72 -33.62 -0.97
CA GLU A 421 37.79 -32.71 -0.56
C GLU A 421 38.14 -32.86 0.94
N LEU A 422 37.14 -33.13 1.79
CA LEU A 422 37.33 -33.46 3.20
C LEU A 422 38.00 -34.83 3.39
N GLU A 423 37.52 -35.87 2.69
CA GLU A 423 38.07 -37.23 2.73
C GLU A 423 39.53 -37.25 2.24
N ASP A 424 39.83 -36.58 1.12
CA ASP A 424 41.20 -36.36 0.64
C ASP A 424 42.06 -35.64 1.68
N SER A 425 41.49 -34.69 2.42
CA SER A 425 42.21 -33.96 3.47
C SER A 425 42.46 -34.82 4.71
N GLN A 426 41.52 -35.68 5.08
CA GLN A 426 41.67 -36.66 6.16
C GLN A 426 42.70 -37.73 5.78
N ASN A 427 42.68 -38.22 4.53
CA ASN A 427 43.67 -39.14 3.99
C ASN A 427 45.08 -38.52 3.98
N ARG A 428 45.22 -37.25 3.56
CA ARG A 428 46.49 -36.50 3.69
C ARG A 428 46.95 -36.41 5.15
N GLN A 429 46.06 -36.08 6.08
CA GLN A 429 46.38 -36.02 7.52
C GLN A 429 46.80 -37.38 8.09
N ALA A 430 46.10 -38.46 7.73
CA ALA A 430 46.46 -39.83 8.14
C ALA A 430 47.84 -40.24 7.61
N MET A 431 48.15 -39.91 6.35
CA MET A 431 49.49 -40.14 5.77
C MET A 431 50.58 -39.35 6.48
N PHE A 432 50.30 -38.13 6.97
CA PHE A 432 51.24 -37.39 7.82
C PHE A 432 51.41 -38.05 9.20
N ILE A 433 50.33 -38.55 9.82
CA ILE A 433 50.38 -39.22 11.13
C ILE A 433 51.20 -40.52 11.05
N GLU A 434 51.01 -41.35 10.02
CA GLU A 434 51.82 -42.56 9.83
C GLU A 434 53.28 -42.24 9.48
N LYS A 435 53.55 -41.16 8.71
CA LYS A 435 54.93 -40.64 8.57
C LYS A 435 55.53 -40.23 9.93
N ILE A 436 54.78 -39.51 10.78
CA ILE A 436 55.22 -39.11 12.14
C ILE A 436 55.58 -40.33 12.97
N LYS A 437 54.72 -41.34 12.98
CA LYS A 437 54.92 -42.61 13.67
C LYS A 437 56.19 -43.32 13.17
N GLN A 438 56.38 -43.45 11.86
CA GLN A 438 57.59 -44.04 11.27
C GLN A 438 58.88 -43.27 11.64
N CYS A 439 58.85 -41.93 11.71
CA CYS A 439 59.98 -41.13 12.21
C CYS A 439 60.33 -41.46 13.67
N LEU A 440 59.32 -41.61 14.53
CA LEU A 440 59.51 -41.91 15.95
C LEU A 440 60.03 -43.34 16.16
N GLU A 441 59.51 -44.31 15.41
CA GLU A 441 59.96 -45.71 15.39
C GLU A 441 61.43 -45.82 14.94
N ILE A 442 61.80 -45.23 13.79
CA ILE A 442 63.18 -45.24 13.28
C ILE A 442 64.16 -44.62 14.30
N ARG A 443 63.76 -43.53 14.96
CA ARG A 443 64.57 -42.87 16.00
C ARG A 443 64.76 -43.76 17.24
N ASN A 444 63.77 -44.59 17.56
CA ASN A 444 63.77 -45.44 18.75
C ASN A 444 64.58 -46.73 18.55
N ASP A 445 64.48 -47.35 17.37
CA ASP A 445 65.16 -48.62 17.07
C ASP A 445 66.68 -48.47 16.93
N LYS A 446 67.15 -47.47 16.16
CA LYS A 446 68.58 -47.11 16.04
C LYS A 446 68.74 -45.61 15.74
N PRO A 447 69.39 -44.81 16.62
CA PRO A 447 69.52 -43.36 16.45
C PRO A 447 70.57 -42.99 15.38
N ASN A 448 70.30 -43.31 14.11
CA ASN A 448 71.07 -42.81 12.98
C ASN A 448 70.63 -41.38 12.66
N ALA A 449 71.46 -40.41 13.05
CA ALA A 449 71.19 -38.99 12.87
C ALA A 449 70.94 -38.62 11.39
N GLU A 450 71.79 -39.07 10.45
CA GLU A 450 71.61 -38.78 9.02
C GLU A 450 70.29 -39.32 8.46
N ARG A 451 69.93 -40.57 8.81
CA ARG A 451 68.69 -41.19 8.32
C ARG A 451 67.46 -40.44 8.83
N THR A 452 67.51 -40.00 10.09
CA THR A 452 66.44 -39.21 10.71
C THR A 452 66.38 -37.80 10.11
N GLN A 453 67.53 -37.18 9.86
CA GLN A 453 67.62 -35.84 9.24
C GLN A 453 67.11 -35.83 7.80
N ARG A 454 67.57 -36.76 6.94
CA ARG A 454 67.09 -36.87 5.54
C ARG A 454 65.57 -37.08 5.46
N LEU A 455 64.99 -37.79 6.44
CA LEU A 455 63.55 -38.00 6.53
C LEU A 455 62.81 -36.72 6.96
N MET A 456 63.35 -35.95 7.92
CA MET A 456 62.81 -34.63 8.29
C MET A 456 62.98 -33.56 7.19
N GLU A 457 64.01 -33.67 6.35
CA GLU A 457 64.22 -32.81 5.18
C GLU A 457 63.22 -33.13 4.07
N SER A 458 63.03 -34.43 3.74
CA SER A 458 61.97 -34.88 2.82
C SER A 458 60.56 -34.43 3.27
N TRP A 459 60.28 -34.45 4.57
CA TRP A 459 59.03 -33.91 5.11
C TRP A 459 58.88 -32.40 4.97
N ARG A 460 59.97 -31.63 5.16
CA ARG A 460 59.96 -30.17 4.97
C ARG A 460 59.59 -29.86 3.52
N GLU A 461 60.22 -30.57 2.58
CA GLU A 461 59.95 -30.44 1.15
C GLU A 461 58.49 -30.84 0.80
N ASP A 462 57.96 -31.92 1.40
CA ASP A 462 56.55 -32.30 1.25
C ASP A 462 55.59 -31.23 1.80
N LEU A 463 55.86 -30.67 2.98
CA LEU A 463 55.03 -29.62 3.59
C LEU A 463 55.05 -28.34 2.74
N GLU A 464 56.23 -27.91 2.29
CA GLU A 464 56.39 -26.73 1.42
C GLU A 464 55.68 -26.92 0.06
N LYS A 465 55.63 -28.15 -0.48
CA LYS A 465 54.83 -28.48 -1.68
C LYS A 465 53.32 -28.42 -1.48
N LEU A 466 52.80 -28.57 -0.25
CA LEU A 466 51.36 -28.50 0.02
C LEU A 466 50.84 -27.08 0.35
N VAL A 467 51.69 -26.18 0.88
CA VAL A 467 51.30 -24.80 1.22
C VAL A 467 50.60 -24.04 0.06
N PRO A 468 51.04 -24.13 -1.22
CA PRO A 468 50.39 -23.43 -2.33
C PRO A 468 48.91 -23.79 -2.54
N SER A 469 48.51 -25.02 -2.19
CA SER A 469 47.16 -25.52 -2.51
C SER A 469 46.05 -24.97 -1.62
N LEU A 470 46.37 -24.31 -0.50
CA LEU A 470 45.39 -23.71 0.40
C LEU A 470 44.88 -22.35 -0.07
N ASN A 471 45.55 -21.70 -1.03
CA ASN A 471 45.31 -20.29 -1.36
C ASN A 471 44.40 -20.07 -2.59
N ILE A 472 43.72 -21.10 -3.11
CA ILE A 472 42.93 -21.02 -4.35
C ILE A 472 41.51 -21.58 -4.20
N ASN A 473 40.70 -20.98 -3.31
CA ASN A 473 39.23 -21.07 -3.43
C ASN A 473 38.43 -19.88 -2.87
N GLY A 474 39.10 -18.77 -2.50
CA GLY A 474 38.45 -17.52 -2.04
C GLY A 474 37.75 -16.74 -3.16
N LYS A 475 36.81 -17.35 -3.89
CA LYS A 475 36.07 -16.68 -4.98
C LYS A 475 34.97 -15.78 -4.42
N LYS A 476 35.17 -14.47 -4.64
CA LYS A 476 34.19 -13.36 -4.64
C LYS A 476 32.74 -13.74 -4.31
N GLY A 477 32.23 -13.23 -3.18
CA GLY A 477 30.79 -12.98 -3.05
C GLY A 477 30.32 -11.91 -4.04
N PRO A 478 29.03 -11.90 -4.43
CA PRO A 478 28.48 -10.90 -5.35
C PRO A 478 28.42 -9.52 -4.68
N ALA A 479 28.80 -8.50 -5.43
CA ALA A 479 28.68 -7.10 -5.01
C ALA A 479 27.49 -6.45 -5.75
N ASP A 480 26.33 -6.46 -5.12
CA ASP A 480 25.16 -5.65 -5.50
C ASP A 480 24.97 -4.54 -4.46
N GLY A 481 24.77 -3.30 -4.92
CA GLY A 481 24.68 -2.13 -4.03
C GLY A 481 25.05 -0.81 -4.70
N HIS A 482 24.61 -0.59 -5.95
CA HIS A 482 24.88 0.64 -6.68
C HIS A 482 24.10 1.82 -6.06
N VAL A 483 24.82 2.81 -5.52
CA VAL A 483 24.27 4.10 -5.08
C VAL A 483 24.52 5.12 -6.18
N GLY A 484 23.44 5.68 -6.74
CA GLY A 484 23.53 6.69 -7.80
C GLY A 484 22.19 7.32 -8.14
N SER A 485 22.02 8.58 -7.68
CA SER A 485 21.01 9.59 -8.06
C SER A 485 19.56 9.11 -8.19
#